data_AF-A0A2T1NAI6-F1
#
_entry.id   AF-A0A2T1NAI6-F1
#
_cell.length_a   1.000
_cell.length_b   1.000
_cell.length_c   1.000
_cell.angle_alpha   90.00
_cell.angle_beta   90.00
_cell.angle_gamma   90.00
#
_symmetry.space_group_name_H-M   'P 1'
#
loop_
_entity.id
_entity.type
_entity.pdbx_description
1 polymer ?
#
loop_
_entity_poly.entity_id
_entity_poly.type
_entity_poly.pdbx_seq_one_letter_code
_entity_poly.pdbx_strand_id
1 'polypeptide(L)' 'MRKKAKKLEFVSRIKADGSGTEPVPKGLLENDLFLNEKLKITCLSISNGTYIAIGFNSFVVKLK' A
#
# COMPACT_ATOMS: atom_id res chain seq x y z
N MET A 1 4.45 2.15 11.84
CA MET A 1 3.28 1.46 12.44
C MET A 1 2.90 0.23 11.59
N ARG A 2 2.03 -0.68 12.03
CA ARG A 2 1.52 -1.79 11.19
C ARG A 2 -0.01 -1.75 11.12
N LYS A 3 -0.60 -1.91 9.93
CA LYS A 3 -2.07 -1.92 9.73
C LYS A 3 -2.44 -3.05 8.76
N LYS A 4 -3.63 -3.64 8.93
CA LYS A 4 -4.12 -4.65 7.97
C LYS A 4 -4.36 -3.98 6.62
N ALA A 5 -4.02 -4.65 5.53
CA ALA A 5 -4.21 -4.15 4.16
C ALA A 5 -5.66 -3.72 3.90
N LYS A 6 -6.67 -4.46 4.42
CA LYS A 6 -8.09 -4.09 4.32
C LYS A 6 -8.50 -2.76 4.97
N LYS A 7 -7.64 -2.18 5.82
CA LYS A 7 -7.85 -0.86 6.44
C LYS A 7 -7.08 0.26 5.73
N LEU A 8 -6.62 -0.01 4.51
CA LEU A 8 -5.87 0.91 3.67
C LEU A 8 -6.60 1.08 2.35
N GLU A 9 -6.52 2.28 1.80
CA GLU A 9 -6.93 2.58 0.44
C GLU A 9 -5.69 2.58 -0.44
N PHE A 10 -5.60 1.67 -1.40
CA PHE A 10 -4.44 1.52 -2.27
C PHE A 10 -4.54 2.46 -3.46
N VAL A 11 -3.58 3.38 -3.59
CA VAL A 11 -3.54 4.39 -4.65
C VAL A 11 -2.70 3.89 -5.82
N SER A 12 -1.46 3.47 -5.55
CA SER A 12 -0.54 2.95 -6.57
C SER A 12 0.48 1.99 -5.97
N ARG A 13 1.03 1.10 -6.80
CA ARG A 13 2.15 0.24 -6.45
C ARG A 13 3.45 0.94 -6.83
N ILE A 14 4.44 0.90 -5.95
CA ILE A 14 5.78 1.42 -6.21
C ILE A 14 6.55 0.34 -6.97
N LYS A 15 7.16 0.70 -8.09
CA LYS A 15 7.96 -0.22 -8.89
C LYS A 15 9.23 -0.59 -8.13
N ALA A 16 9.67 -1.85 -8.30
CA ALA A 16 10.85 -2.36 -7.59
C ALA A 16 12.16 -1.69 -8.01
N ASP A 17 12.22 -1.17 -9.24
CA ASP A 17 13.35 -0.41 -9.79
C ASP A 17 13.38 1.05 -9.30
N GLY A 18 12.36 1.51 -8.56
CA GLY A 18 12.25 2.88 -8.09
C GLY A 18 11.95 3.92 -9.17
N SER A 19 11.66 3.51 -10.42
CA SER A 19 11.41 4.44 -11.54
C SER A 19 10.06 5.17 -11.45
N GLY A 20 9.23 4.82 -10.47
CA GLY A 20 7.96 5.49 -10.20
C GLY A 20 6.91 4.53 -9.65
N THR A 21 5.66 4.78 -10.03
CA THR A 21 4.51 3.98 -9.61
C THR A 21 3.76 3.38 -10.78
N GLU A 22 3.05 2.29 -10.52
CA GLU A 22 2.17 1.60 -11.46
C GLU A 22 0.77 1.41 -10.81
N PRO A 23 -0.28 1.22 -11.61
CA PRO A 23 -1.59 0.87 -11.09
C PRO A 23 -1.54 -0.37 -10.21
N VAL A 24 -2.32 -0.38 -9.13
CA VAL A 24 -2.40 -1.53 -8.24
C VAL A 24 -3.03 -2.70 -9.00
N PRO A 25 -2.39 -3.89 -9.05
CA PRO A 25 -2.98 -5.04 -9.72
C PRO A 25 -4.32 -5.43 -9.11
N LYS A 26 -5.38 -5.57 -9.92
CA LYS A 26 -6.74 -5.85 -9.45
C LYS A 26 -6.81 -7.14 -8.60
N GLY A 27 -6.19 -8.21 -9.08
CA GLY A 27 -6.19 -9.50 -8.37
C GLY A 27 -5.52 -9.47 -6.99
N LEU A 28 -4.71 -8.45 -6.68
CA LEU A 28 -4.13 -8.28 -5.35
C LEU A 28 -5.17 -7.76 -4.34
N LEU A 29 -6.06 -6.88 -4.79
CA LEU A 29 -7.13 -6.30 -3.96
C LEU A 29 -8.31 -7.27 -3.77
N GLU A 30 -8.41 -8.30 -4.59
CA GLU A 30 -9.40 -9.38 -4.48
C GLU A 30 -8.87 -10.57 -3.66
N ASN A 31 -7.58 -10.56 -3.30
CA ASN A 31 -6.96 -11.64 -2.55
C ASN A 31 -7.17 -11.46 -1.03
N ASP A 32 -8.00 -12.31 -0.43
CA ASP A 32 -8.36 -12.24 0.98
C ASP A 32 -7.17 -12.45 1.94
N LEU A 33 -6.18 -13.26 1.53
CA LEU A 33 -4.95 -13.46 2.31
C LEU A 33 -4.16 -12.14 2.39
N PHE A 34 -4.00 -11.47 1.25
CA PHE A 34 -3.33 -10.17 1.19
C PHE A 34 -4.08 -9.11 2.01
N LEU A 35 -5.41 -9.04 1.89
CA LEU A 35 -6.23 -8.07 2.62
C LEU A 35 -6.14 -8.22 4.15
N ASN A 36 -5.89 -9.44 4.64
CA ASN A 36 -5.71 -9.71 6.07
C ASN A 36 -4.26 -9.55 6.55
N GLU A 37 -3.29 -9.41 5.64
CA GLU A 37 -1.88 -9.20 5.96
C GLU A 37 -1.65 -7.85 6.66
N LYS A 38 -0.73 -7.83 7.63
CA LYS A 38 -0.31 -6.60 8.33
C LYS A 38 0.89 -5.98 7.58
N LEU A 39 0.64 -4.87 6.90
CA LEU A 39 1.67 -4.11 6.20
C LEU A 39 2.32 -3.09 7.15
N LYS A 40 3.63 -2.88 6.98
CA LYS A 40 4.34 -1.80 7.68
C LYS A 40 4.02 -0.48 6.98
N ILE A 41 3.47 0.47 7.74
CA ILE A 41 3.08 1.77 7.24
C ILE A 41 4.09 2.81 7.70
N THR A 42 4.57 3.59 6.73
CA THR A 42 5.48 4.73 6.90
C THR A 42 4.82 5.96 6.32
N CYS A 43 4.85 7.09 7.01
CA CYS A 43 4.27 8.33 6.48
C CYS A 43 5.09 8.81 5.28
N LEU A 44 4.39 9.15 4.18
CA LEU A 44 5.00 9.74 2.99
C LEU A 44 4.80 11.24 2.97
N SER A 45 3.55 11.68 3.17
CA SER A 45 3.19 13.09 3.19
C SER A 45 2.06 13.29 4.19
N ILE A 46 2.35 14.08 5.22
CA ILE A 46 1.37 14.42 6.28
C ILE A 46 0.25 15.27 5.69
N SER A 47 0.59 16.28 4.88
CA SER A 47 -0.38 17.20 4.26
C SER A 47 -1.38 16.49 3.34
N ASN A 48 -0.94 15.48 2.61
CA ASN A 48 -1.80 14.69 1.71
C ASN A 48 -2.43 13.46 2.39
N GLY A 49 -2.06 13.17 3.64
CA GLY A 49 -2.50 11.96 4.34
C GLY A 49 -2.09 10.67 3.62
N THR A 50 -0.95 10.67 2.93
CA THR A 50 -0.45 9.51 2.19
C THR A 50 0.67 8.81 2.94
N TYR A 51 0.71 7.49 2.76
CA TYR A 51 1.62 6.60 3.44
C TYR A 51 2.17 5.57 2.46
N ILE A 52 3.35 5.04 2.77
CA ILE A 52 3.90 3.87 2.10
C ILE A 52 3.55 2.64 2.94
N ALA A 53 2.85 1.69 2.33
CA ALA A 53 2.66 0.35 2.87
C ALA A 53 3.73 -0.60 2.29
N ILE A 54 4.48 -1.25 3.17
CA ILE A 54 5.61 -2.13 2.84
C ILE A 54 5.25 -3.56 3.28
N GLY A 55 5.24 -4.47 2.30
CA GLY A 55 5.16 -5.93 2.46
C GLY A 55 6.15 -6.59 1.49
N PHE A 56 5.71 -7.60 0.73
CA PHE A 56 6.50 -8.13 -0.40
C PHE A 56 6.67 -7.09 -1.52
N ASN A 57 5.62 -6.29 -1.74
CA ASN A 57 5.63 -5.12 -2.61
C ASN A 57 5.45 -3.85 -1.76
N SER A 58 5.83 -2.71 -2.34
CA SER A 58 5.59 -1.40 -1.73
C SER A 58 4.46 -0.67 -2.45
N PHE A 59 3.62 0.03 -1.69
CA PHE A 59 2.44 0.72 -2.21
C PHE A 59 2.29 2.11 -1.61
N VAL A 60 1.81 3.06 -2.40
CA VAL A 60 1.25 4.32 -1.88
C VAL A 60 -0.19 4.05 -1.48
N VAL A 61 -0.50 4.33 -0.22
CA VAL A 61 -1.81 4.10 0.38
C VAL A 61 -2.29 5.31 1.16
N LYS A 62 -3.59 5.38 1.41
CA LYS A 62 -4.21 6.25 2.41
C LYS A 62 -4.79 5.40 3.54
N LEU A 63 -4.92 6.02 4.71
CA LEU A 63 -5.61 5.38 5.83
C LEU A 63 -7.11 5.50 5.60
N LYS A 64 -7.81 4.35 5.58
CA LYS A 64 -9.26 4.28 5.74
C LYS A 64 -9.62 4.35 7.22
#